data_AF-A0A2M9D0Y6-F1
#
_entry.id   AF-A0A2M9D0Y6-F1
#
_cell.length_a   1.000
_cell.length_b   1.000
_cell.length_c   1.000
_cell.angle_alpha   90.00
_cell.angle_beta   90.00
_cell.angle_gamma   90.00
#
_symmetry.space_group_name_H-M   'P 1'
#
loop_
_entity.id
_entity.type
_entity.pdbx_description
1 polymer ?
#
loop_
_entity_poly.entity_id
_entity_poly.type
_entity_poly.pdbx_seq_one_letter_code
_entity_poly.pdbx_strand_id
1 'polypeptide(L)'
;MGTKRVVYTPEQAQARSDIKLAAVDLAAYLHGYGARVSLRRVTPQRGTVSVRAPRPQAQPVAVEVRLEDGAPRYSWTDRESGGEVEASTFAEVRDELGVRVRRPGRVVVEALLALLAVAALAGLVALTIPAWRHLEYMHPVRTVALGVLLAGAAVVVLEARRVRRRVTAQAEFAVRMRSAKEREQLVVRGAAPGERTAVAG
;
A
#
# COMPACT_ATOMS: atom_id res chain seq x y z
N MET A 1 -2.25 29.18 -27.82
CA MET A 1 -3.16 28.91 -26.68
C MET A 1 -2.46 29.33 -25.40
N GLY A 2 -2.89 30.43 -24.77
CA GLY A 2 -2.25 30.92 -23.55
C GLY A 2 -2.60 30.04 -22.35
N THR A 3 -1.59 29.52 -21.65
CA THR A 3 -1.76 28.85 -20.37
C THR A 3 -2.23 29.87 -19.33
N LYS A 4 -3.53 29.87 -19.01
CA LYS A 4 -4.06 30.68 -17.90
C LYS A 4 -3.36 30.25 -16.61
N ARG A 5 -2.51 31.13 -16.08
CA ARG A 5 -1.83 30.93 -14.80
C ARG A 5 -2.89 31.05 -13.70
N VAL A 6 -3.27 29.93 -13.10
CA VAL A 6 -4.17 29.94 -11.93
C VAL A 6 -3.36 30.40 -10.72
N VAL A 7 -3.67 31.59 -10.22
CA VAL A 7 -3.10 32.12 -8.99
C VAL A 7 -4.04 31.73 -7.86
N TYR A 8 -3.53 30.98 -6.88
CA TYR A 8 -4.28 30.58 -5.69
C TYR A 8 -3.98 31.55 -4.55
N THR A 9 -4.98 31.84 -3.73
CA THR A 9 -4.74 32.51 -2.44
C THR A 9 -3.91 31.61 -1.51
N PRO A 10 -3.24 32.15 -0.48
CA PRO A 10 -2.50 31.35 0.49
C PRO A 10 -3.37 30.25 1.14
N GLU A 11 -4.62 30.59 1.48
CA GLU A 11 -5.60 29.64 2.03
C GLU A 11 -5.93 28.51 1.05
N GLN A 12 -6.17 28.84 -0.22
CA GLN A 12 -6.41 27.84 -1.27
C GLN A 12 -5.18 26.97 -1.54
N ALA A 13 -3.97 27.53 -1.41
CA ALA A 13 -2.73 26.78 -1.54
C ALA A 13 -2.58 25.78 -0.38
N GLN A 14 -2.94 26.18 0.84
CA GLN A 14 -2.93 25.31 2.02
C GLN A 14 -3.97 24.20 1.90
N ALA A 15 -5.24 24.52 1.63
CA ALA A 15 -6.30 23.53 1.45
C ALA A 15 -5.95 22.50 0.35
N ARG A 16 -5.36 22.97 -0.76
CA ARG A 16 -4.86 22.09 -1.80
C ARG A 16 -3.71 21.19 -1.33
N SER A 17 -2.84 21.70 -0.45
CA SER A 17 -1.75 20.92 0.13
C SER A 17 -2.29 19.79 1.02
N ASP A 18 -3.27 20.09 1.85
CA ASP A 18 -3.87 19.13 2.78
C ASP A 18 -4.62 18.02 2.03
N ILE A 19 -5.41 18.39 1.02
CA ILE A 19 -6.07 17.43 0.10
C ILE A 19 -5.02 16.59 -0.64
N LYS A 20 -3.92 17.20 -1.09
CA LYS A 20 -2.84 16.47 -1.76
C LYS A 20 -2.24 15.43 -0.81
N LEU A 21 -2.01 15.80 0.44
CA LEU A 21 -1.43 14.90 1.44
C LEU A 21 -2.35 13.72 1.71
N ALA A 22 -3.64 13.97 1.94
CA ALA A 22 -4.66 12.93 2.10
C ALA A 22 -4.74 11.99 0.88
N ALA A 23 -4.70 12.54 -0.35
CA ALA A 23 -4.72 11.74 -1.56
C ALA A 23 -3.43 10.91 -1.76
N VAL A 24 -2.28 11.43 -1.36
CA VAL A 24 -1.01 10.68 -1.37
C VAL A 24 -1.04 9.56 -0.35
N ASP A 25 -1.56 9.80 0.85
CA ASP A 25 -1.64 8.80 1.91
C ASP A 25 -2.60 7.67 1.53
N LEU A 26 -3.76 7.99 0.92
CA LEU A 26 -4.66 6.99 0.33
C LEU A 26 -3.94 6.17 -0.76
N ALA A 27 -3.28 6.86 -1.70
CA ALA A 27 -2.60 6.20 -2.81
C ALA A 27 -1.49 5.27 -2.29
N ALA A 28 -0.67 5.75 -1.35
CA ALA A 28 0.36 4.95 -0.70
C ALA A 28 -0.26 3.73 -0.03
N TYR A 29 -1.32 3.93 0.78
CA TYR A 29 -2.02 2.85 1.46
C TYR A 29 -2.41 1.75 0.47
N LEU A 30 -3.19 2.08 -0.55
CA LEU A 30 -3.69 1.14 -1.57
C LEU A 30 -2.56 0.51 -2.39
N HIS A 31 -1.49 1.25 -2.68
CA HIS A 31 -0.30 0.70 -3.33
C HIS A 31 0.37 -0.39 -2.50
N GLY A 32 0.44 -0.22 -1.17
CA GLY A 32 0.91 -1.25 -0.24
C GLY A 32 0.09 -2.54 -0.28
N TYR A 33 -1.17 -2.47 -0.74
CA TYR A 33 -2.04 -3.62 -0.99
C TYR A 33 -1.96 -4.15 -2.43
N GLY A 34 -1.04 -3.62 -3.24
CA GLY A 34 -0.78 -4.07 -4.61
C GLY A 34 -1.64 -3.39 -5.68
N ALA A 35 -2.46 -2.40 -5.33
CA ALA A 35 -3.15 -1.61 -6.33
C ALA A 35 -2.16 -0.78 -7.17
N ARG A 36 -2.50 -0.59 -8.45
CA ARG A 36 -1.84 0.41 -9.28
C ARG A 36 -2.60 1.71 -9.09
N VAL A 37 -1.91 2.72 -8.58
CA VAL A 37 -2.51 4.02 -8.24
C VAL A 37 -1.79 5.13 -8.97
N SER A 38 -2.53 6.18 -9.33
CA SER A 38 -1.97 7.40 -9.88
C SER A 38 -2.79 8.60 -9.42
N LEU A 39 -2.12 9.65 -8.95
CA LEU A 39 -2.76 10.93 -8.65
C LEU A 39 -3.04 11.66 -9.97
N ARG A 40 -4.27 12.15 -10.15
CA ARG A 40 -4.70 12.83 -11.38
C ARG A 40 -4.73 14.33 -11.18
N ARG A 41 -5.82 14.84 -10.63
CA ARG A 41 -6.07 16.27 -10.44
C ARG A 41 -6.13 16.58 -8.96
N VAL A 42 -5.52 17.69 -8.55
CA VAL A 42 -5.64 18.20 -7.17
C VAL A 42 -5.95 19.69 -7.22
N THR A 43 -7.10 20.03 -6.66
CA THR A 43 -7.66 21.37 -6.51
C THR A 43 -7.82 21.69 -5.03
N PRO A 44 -8.02 22.96 -4.64
CA PRO A 44 -8.30 23.33 -3.26
C PRO A 44 -9.57 22.68 -2.67
N GLN A 45 -10.49 22.19 -3.51
CA GLN A 45 -11.75 21.58 -3.06
C GLN A 45 -11.73 20.04 -3.09
N ARG A 46 -10.96 19.45 -4.00
CA ARG A 46 -10.87 17.99 -4.16
C ARG A 46 -9.58 17.51 -4.83
N GLY A 47 -9.20 16.28 -4.52
CA GLY A 47 -8.17 15.48 -5.18
C GLY A 47 -8.80 14.28 -5.89
N THR A 48 -8.17 13.78 -6.94
CA THR A 48 -8.62 12.57 -7.63
C THR A 48 -7.49 11.56 -7.72
N VAL A 49 -7.74 10.37 -7.20
CA VAL A 49 -6.84 9.22 -7.24
C VAL A 49 -7.44 8.17 -8.18
N SER A 50 -6.73 7.84 -9.24
CA SER A 50 -7.13 6.71 -10.10
C SER A 50 -6.55 5.43 -9.51
N VAL A 51 -7.43 4.51 -9.11
CA VAL A 51 -7.10 3.25 -8.45
C VAL A 51 -7.46 2.09 -9.37
N ARG A 52 -6.52 1.21 -9.63
CA ARG A 52 -6.74 -0.07 -10.31
C ARG A 52 -6.41 -1.20 -9.36
N ALA A 53 -7.42 -2.02 -9.05
CA ALA A 53 -7.25 -3.21 -8.22
C ALA A 53 -6.22 -4.19 -8.82
N PRO A 54 -5.57 -5.04 -7.99
CA PRO A 54 -4.56 -6.01 -8.42
C PRO A 54 -5.17 -7.21 -9.18
N ARG A 55 -5.91 -6.95 -10.27
CA ARG A 55 -6.46 -7.96 -11.18
C ARG A 55 -6.15 -7.58 -12.63
N PRO A 56 -5.88 -8.54 -13.53
CA PRO A 56 -5.43 -8.25 -14.91
C PRO A 56 -6.40 -7.38 -15.70
N GLN A 57 -7.70 -7.52 -15.43
CA GLN A 57 -8.80 -6.86 -16.16
C GLN A 57 -9.49 -5.77 -15.33
N ALA A 58 -8.98 -5.45 -14.12
CA ALA A 58 -9.57 -4.39 -13.32
C ALA A 58 -9.47 -3.05 -14.05
N GLN A 59 -10.61 -2.41 -14.23
CA GLN A 59 -10.65 -1.06 -14.76
C GLN A 59 -10.25 -0.05 -13.68
N PRO A 60 -9.63 1.07 -14.06
CA PRO A 60 -9.32 2.13 -13.11
C PRO A 60 -10.63 2.80 -12.63
N VAL A 61 -10.78 2.92 -11.31
CA VAL A 61 -11.83 3.70 -10.65
C VAL A 61 -11.24 5.04 -10.22
N ALA A 62 -11.98 6.12 -10.41
CA ALA A 62 -11.57 7.45 -9.95
C ALA A 62 -12.17 7.70 -8.57
N VAL A 63 -11.31 7.73 -7.55
CA VAL A 63 -11.68 8.08 -6.17
C VAL A 63 -11.45 9.57 -5.98
N GLU A 64 -12.51 10.30 -5.67
CA GLU A 64 -12.43 11.67 -5.21
C GLU A 64 -12.06 11.70 -3.73
N VAL A 65 -11.19 12.63 -3.37
CA VAL A 65 -10.72 12.89 -2.00
C VAL A 65 -11.08 14.32 -1.67
N ARG A 66 -11.87 14.52 -0.62
CA ARG A 66 -12.28 15.84 -0.11
C ARG A 66 -11.92 15.94 1.37
N LEU A 67 -11.87 17.16 1.89
CA LEU A 67 -11.75 17.39 3.33
C LEU A 67 -13.08 17.94 3.82
N GLU A 68 -13.71 17.24 4.77
CA GLU A 68 -14.91 17.68 5.48
C GLU A 68 -14.54 17.77 6.96
N ASP A 69 -14.73 18.95 7.55
CA ASP A 69 -14.36 19.24 8.95
C ASP A 69 -12.89 18.88 9.28
N GLY A 70 -11.99 19.03 8.30
CA GLY A 70 -10.57 18.70 8.43
C GLY A 70 -10.23 17.20 8.31
N ALA A 71 -11.24 16.33 8.18
CA ALA A 71 -11.06 14.90 7.96
C ALA A 71 -11.23 14.52 6.48
N PRO A 72 -10.43 13.58 5.96
CA PRO A 72 -10.55 13.17 4.57
C PRO A 72 -11.77 12.25 4.33
N ARG A 73 -12.55 12.59 3.31
CA ARG A 73 -13.68 11.82 2.80
C ARG A 73 -13.39 11.35 1.39
N TYR A 74 -13.88 10.16 1.08
CA TYR A 74 -13.63 9.51 -0.19
C TYR A 74 -14.95 9.21 -0.87
N SER A 75 -15.06 9.51 -2.15
CA SER A 75 -16.22 9.07 -2.93
C SER A 75 -15.83 8.58 -4.32
N TRP A 76 -16.58 7.63 -4.85
CA TRP A 76 -16.44 7.15 -6.22
C TRP A 76 -17.76 6.60 -6.73
N THR A 77 -17.89 6.51 -8.04
CA THR A 77 -19.04 5.85 -8.66
C THR A 77 -18.82 4.33 -8.63
N ASP A 78 -19.71 3.60 -7.97
CA ASP A 78 -19.78 2.17 -8.10
C ASP A 78 -20.19 1.80 -9.52
N ARG A 79 -19.46 0.83 -10.08
CA ARG A 79 -19.64 0.40 -11.45
C ARG A 79 -20.86 -0.49 -11.62
N GLU A 80 -21.22 -1.27 -10.60
CA GLU A 80 -22.31 -2.22 -10.67
C GLU A 80 -23.66 -1.53 -10.47
N SER A 81 -23.76 -0.68 -9.43
CA SER A 81 -24.99 0.08 -9.16
C SER A 81 -25.09 1.40 -9.91
N GLY A 82 -23.96 1.97 -10.38
CA GLY A 82 -23.92 3.33 -10.91
C GLY A 82 -24.08 4.43 -9.85
N GLY A 83 -24.24 4.05 -8.57
CA GLY A 83 -24.40 4.97 -7.45
C GLY A 83 -23.09 5.56 -6.97
N GLU A 84 -23.15 6.70 -6.27
CA GLU A 84 -22.00 7.22 -5.52
C GLU A 84 -21.84 6.42 -4.23
N VAL A 85 -20.64 5.92 -4.01
CA VAL A 85 -20.23 5.27 -2.76
C VAL A 85 -19.33 6.23 -2.01
N GLU A 86 -19.62 6.41 -0.73
CA GLU A 86 -18.83 7.22 0.17
C GLU A 86 -18.12 6.35 1.20
N ALA A 87 -16.90 6.75 1.56
CA ALA A 87 -16.13 6.13 2.62
C ALA A 87 -15.43 7.19 3.46
N SER A 88 -15.24 6.84 4.72
CA SER A 88 -14.58 7.66 5.73
C SER A 88 -13.17 7.17 6.06
N THR A 89 -12.88 5.89 5.77
CA THR A 89 -11.59 5.28 6.09
C THR A 89 -10.92 4.66 4.86
N PHE A 90 -9.59 4.56 4.90
CA PHE A 90 -8.83 3.85 3.86
C PHE A 90 -9.20 2.37 3.74
N ALA A 91 -9.63 1.75 4.85
CA ALA A 91 -10.03 0.35 4.89
C ALA A 91 -11.34 0.12 4.13
N GLU A 92 -12.33 0.99 4.32
CA GLU A 92 -13.58 0.98 3.55
C GLU A 92 -13.31 1.14 2.05
N VAL A 93 -12.52 2.15 1.66
CA VAL A 93 -12.14 2.35 0.24
C VAL A 93 -11.48 1.10 -0.33
N ARG A 94 -10.58 0.47 0.41
CA ARG A 94 -9.91 -0.76 -0.03
C ARG A 94 -10.91 -1.92 -0.21
N ASP A 95 -11.80 -2.10 0.75
CA ASP A 95 -12.69 -3.26 0.80
C ASP A 95 -13.76 -3.18 -0.28
N GLU A 96 -14.34 -1.99 -0.48
CA GLU A 96 -15.31 -1.73 -1.54
C GLU A 96 -14.68 -1.77 -2.95
N LEU A 97 -13.47 -1.22 -3.13
CA LEU A 97 -12.76 -1.34 -4.41
C LEU A 97 -12.22 -2.76 -4.69
N GLY A 98 -12.44 -3.70 -3.77
CA GLY A 98 -11.97 -5.08 -3.90
C GLY A 98 -10.44 -5.19 -3.95
N VAL A 99 -9.72 -4.21 -3.39
CA VAL A 99 -8.26 -4.16 -3.26
C VAL A 99 -7.83 -5.07 -2.11
N ARG A 100 -8.19 -6.36 -2.18
CA ARG A 100 -7.80 -7.34 -1.19
C ARG A 100 -6.42 -7.91 -1.52
N VAL A 101 -5.61 -8.11 -0.48
CA VAL A 101 -4.35 -8.86 -0.58
C VAL A 101 -4.63 -10.22 -1.22
N ARG A 102 -3.81 -10.61 -2.19
CA ARG A 102 -3.81 -11.96 -2.78
C ARG A 102 -3.88 -13.02 -1.66
N ARG A 103 -5.07 -13.62 -1.51
CA ARG A 103 -5.46 -14.79 -0.69
C ARG A 103 -4.59 -15.06 0.56
N PRO A 104 -4.96 -14.57 1.77
CA PRO A 104 -4.33 -15.02 3.02
C PRO A 104 -4.37 -16.55 3.16
N GLY A 105 -5.41 -17.21 2.61
CA GLY A 105 -5.54 -18.67 2.65
C GLY A 105 -4.38 -19.43 1.98
N ARG A 106 -3.79 -18.92 0.88
CA ARG A 106 -2.64 -19.60 0.24
C ARG A 106 -1.42 -19.61 1.16
N VAL A 107 -1.32 -18.59 2.00
CA VAL A 107 -0.21 -18.41 2.93
C VAL A 107 -0.41 -19.29 4.13
N VAL A 108 -1.63 -19.34 4.66
CA VAL A 108 -1.98 -20.28 5.72
C VAL A 108 -1.68 -21.69 5.23
N VAL A 109 -2.05 -22.04 4.00
CA VAL A 109 -1.73 -23.35 3.39
C VAL A 109 -0.22 -23.55 3.21
N GLU A 110 0.53 -22.59 2.68
CA GLU A 110 2.00 -22.68 2.54
C GLU A 110 2.70 -22.78 3.90
N ALA A 111 2.20 -22.07 4.92
CA ALA A 111 2.68 -22.16 6.30
C ALA A 111 2.34 -23.52 6.93
N LEU A 112 1.15 -24.06 6.67
CA LEU A 112 0.72 -25.38 7.12
C LEU A 112 1.53 -26.49 6.44
N LEU A 113 1.87 -26.32 5.16
CA LEU A 113 2.74 -27.24 4.42
C LEU A 113 4.19 -27.16 4.91
N ALA A 114 4.70 -25.95 5.16
CA ALA A 114 6.02 -25.75 5.74
C ALA A 114 6.10 -26.35 7.16
N LEU A 115 5.04 -26.19 7.95
CA LEU A 115 4.88 -26.83 9.26
C LEU A 115 4.98 -28.36 9.15
N LEU A 116 4.19 -28.95 8.25
CA LEU A 116 4.17 -30.39 8.03
C LEU A 116 5.53 -30.91 7.56
N ALA A 117 6.22 -30.16 6.68
CA ALA A 117 7.55 -30.52 6.21
C ALA A 117 8.60 -30.47 7.34
N VAL A 118 8.55 -29.46 8.21
CA VAL A 118 9.44 -29.34 9.37
C VAL A 118 9.16 -30.45 10.39
N ALA A 119 7.88 -30.77 10.64
CA ALA A 119 7.50 -31.87 11.52
C ALA A 119 7.96 -33.24 10.97
N ALA A 120 7.82 -33.45 9.66
CA ALA A 120 8.30 -34.66 8.99
C ALA A 120 9.82 -34.80 9.09
N LEU A 121 10.57 -33.71 8.86
CA LEU A 121 12.03 -33.69 9.02
C LEU A 121 12.47 -33.94 10.46
N ALA A 122 11.80 -33.31 11.44
CA ALA A 122 12.07 -33.54 12.85
C ALA A 122 11.83 -35.00 13.26
N GLY A 123 10.74 -35.61 12.78
CA GLY A 123 10.48 -37.05 12.97
C GLY A 123 11.54 -37.93 12.30
N LEU A 124 12.04 -37.54 11.13
CA LEU A 124 13.11 -38.27 10.43
C LEU A 124 14.45 -38.20 11.17
N VAL A 125 14.78 -37.05 11.76
CA VAL A 125 15.99 -36.86 12.60
C VAL A 125 15.88 -37.61 13.93
N ALA A 126 14.70 -37.62 14.55
CA ALA A 126 14.43 -38.42 15.74
C ALA A 126 14.67 -39.92 15.50
N LEU A 127 14.30 -40.43 14.33
CA LEU A 127 14.48 -41.84 13.97
C LEU A 127 15.95 -42.24 13.77
N THR A 128 16.82 -41.30 13.39
CA THR A 128 18.23 -41.55 13.05
C THR A 128 19.21 -41.39 14.21
N ILE A 129 18.81 -40.78 15.34
CA ILE A 129 19.68 -40.59 16.50
C ILE A 129 19.31 -41.58 17.61
N PRO A 130 20.06 -42.69 17.79
CA PRO A 130 19.69 -43.74 18.75
C PRO A 130 19.64 -43.26 20.20
N ALA A 131 20.43 -42.23 20.55
CA ALA A 131 20.50 -41.65 21.89
C ALA A 131 19.21 -40.96 22.34
N TRP A 132 18.32 -40.60 21.40
CA TRP A 132 17.05 -39.90 21.69
C TRP A 132 15.87 -40.85 21.89
N ARG A 133 16.00 -42.12 21.47
CA ARG A 133 14.93 -43.13 21.58
C ARG A 133 14.50 -43.41 23.03
N HIS A 134 15.37 -43.18 24.00
CA HIS A 134 15.07 -43.34 25.42
C HIS A 134 14.39 -42.10 26.06
N LEU A 135 14.51 -40.91 25.45
CA LEU A 135 13.87 -39.66 25.91
C LEU A 135 12.50 -39.44 25.25
N GLU A 136 12.32 -39.87 24.01
CA GLU A 136 11.05 -39.74 23.27
C GLU A 136 9.91 -40.59 23.83
N TYR A 137 10.23 -41.71 24.50
CA TYR A 137 9.24 -42.55 25.15
C TYR A 137 8.59 -41.91 26.38
N MET A 138 9.20 -40.88 26.97
CA MET A 138 8.73 -40.28 28.23
C MET A 138 7.77 -39.10 28.03
N HIS A 139 7.90 -38.26 26.99
CA HIS A 139 7.07 -37.06 26.85
C HIS A 139 6.79 -36.62 25.39
N PRO A 140 6.05 -37.42 24.59
CA PRO A 140 5.63 -37.03 23.23
C PRO A 140 4.89 -35.68 23.16
N VAL A 141 4.22 -35.32 24.25
CA VAL A 141 3.53 -34.02 24.41
C VAL A 141 4.51 -32.83 24.36
N ARG A 142 5.73 -32.97 24.90
CA ARG A 142 6.73 -31.88 24.87
C ARG A 142 7.28 -31.64 23.47
N THR A 143 7.55 -32.69 22.71
CA THR A 143 8.06 -32.61 21.34
C THR A 143 7.02 -31.95 20.42
N VAL A 144 5.75 -32.35 20.56
CA VAL A 144 4.63 -31.72 19.83
C VAL A 144 4.47 -30.25 20.25
N ALA A 145 4.51 -29.94 21.54
CA ALA A 145 4.40 -28.56 22.03
C ALA A 145 5.53 -27.65 21.49
N LEU A 146 6.76 -28.14 21.44
CA LEU A 146 7.89 -27.40 20.87
C LEU A 146 7.72 -27.16 19.37
N GLY A 147 7.25 -28.17 18.62
CA GLY A 147 6.94 -28.04 17.20
C GLY A 147 5.87 -26.98 16.92
N VAL A 148 4.79 -26.98 17.72
CA VAL A 148 3.72 -25.97 17.63
C VAL A 148 4.21 -24.57 18.00
N LEU A 149 5.10 -24.43 18.98
CA LEU A 149 5.69 -23.13 19.35
C LEU A 149 6.58 -22.56 18.24
N LEU A 150 7.49 -23.37 17.69
CA LEU A 150 8.38 -22.94 16.60
C LEU A 150 7.60 -22.55 15.35
N ALA A 151 6.52 -23.28 15.08
CA ALA A 151 5.57 -22.96 14.03
C ALA A 151 4.86 -21.63 14.22
N GLY A 152 4.30 -21.41 15.41
CA GLY A 152 3.65 -20.15 15.77
C GLY A 152 4.63 -18.99 15.59
N ALA A 153 5.86 -19.15 16.06
CA ALA A 153 6.92 -18.15 15.89
C ALA A 153 7.24 -17.89 14.40
N ALA A 154 7.34 -18.93 13.58
CA ALA A 154 7.61 -18.79 12.14
C ALA A 154 6.48 -18.02 11.42
N VAL A 155 5.21 -18.33 11.73
CA VAL A 155 4.05 -17.62 11.17
C VAL A 155 4.08 -16.14 11.57
N VAL A 156 4.33 -15.84 12.84
CA VAL A 156 4.43 -14.46 13.35
C VAL A 156 5.54 -13.69 12.63
N VAL A 157 6.73 -14.30 12.44
CA VAL A 157 7.84 -13.67 11.72
C VAL A 157 7.49 -13.40 10.25
N LEU A 158 6.81 -14.32 9.58
CA LEU A 158 6.39 -14.15 8.18
C LEU A 158 5.36 -13.02 8.03
N GLU A 159 4.38 -12.94 8.92
CA GLU A 159 3.40 -11.85 8.92
C GLU A 159 4.06 -10.51 9.27
N ALA A 160 4.96 -10.48 10.26
CA ALA A 160 5.73 -9.28 10.59
C ALA A 160 6.57 -8.78 9.40
N ARG A 161 7.22 -9.69 8.66
CA ARG A 161 7.98 -9.36 7.43
C ARG A 161 7.07 -8.79 6.34
N ARG A 162 5.83 -9.28 6.21
CA ARG A 162 4.87 -8.76 5.24
C ARG A 162 4.42 -7.37 5.59
N VAL A 163 4.05 -7.14 6.86
CA VAL A 163 3.68 -5.81 7.34
C VAL A 163 4.83 -4.85 7.09
N ARG A 164 6.07 -5.22 7.43
CA ARG A 164 7.25 -4.40 7.13
C ARG A 164 7.39 -4.09 5.65
N ARG A 165 7.34 -5.10 4.77
CA ARG A 165 7.44 -4.87 3.31
C ARG A 165 6.34 -3.95 2.79
N ARG A 166 5.12 -4.07 3.32
CA ARG A 166 4.01 -3.17 2.97
C ARG A 166 4.28 -1.74 3.43
N VAL A 167 4.68 -1.56 4.68
CA VAL A 167 4.98 -0.23 5.25
C VAL A 167 6.14 0.43 4.50
N THR A 168 7.19 -0.33 4.17
CA THR A 168 8.31 0.20 3.36
C THR A 168 7.84 0.59 1.96
N ALA A 169 7.05 -0.23 1.28
CA ALA A 169 6.51 0.10 -0.03
C ALA A 169 5.58 1.33 0.00
N GLN A 170 4.78 1.47 1.06
CA GLN A 170 3.94 2.65 1.31
C GLN A 170 4.80 3.91 1.48
N ALA A 171 5.83 3.83 2.33
CA ALA A 171 6.75 4.94 2.58
C ALA A 171 7.52 5.35 1.33
N GLU A 172 8.11 4.39 0.61
CA GLU A 172 8.84 4.64 -0.64
C GLU A 172 7.95 5.24 -1.73
N PHE A 173 6.70 4.79 -1.83
CA PHE A 173 5.74 5.35 -2.78
C PHE A 173 5.35 6.79 -2.40
N ALA A 174 5.06 7.04 -1.12
CA ALA A 174 4.75 8.37 -0.62
C ALA A 174 5.92 9.35 -0.88
N VAL A 175 7.16 8.92 -0.61
CA VAL A 175 8.38 9.72 -0.89
C VAL A 175 8.54 10.00 -2.38
N ARG A 176 8.34 9.00 -3.26
CA ARG A 176 8.42 9.19 -4.72
C ARG A 176 7.36 10.17 -5.22
N MET A 177 6.12 10.08 -4.74
CA MET A 177 5.04 10.99 -5.12
C MET A 177 5.24 12.41 -4.59
N ARG A 178 5.88 12.57 -3.43
CA ARG A 178 6.25 13.88 -2.88
C ARG A 178 7.41 14.51 -3.67
N SER A 179 8.48 13.74 -3.93
CA SER A 179 9.72 14.19 -4.59
C SER A 179 9.61 14.37 -6.11
N ALA A 180 8.78 13.60 -6.82
CA ALA A 180 8.55 13.78 -8.27
C ALA A 180 8.05 15.20 -8.58
N LYS A 181 7.32 15.81 -7.66
CA LYS A 181 6.81 17.18 -7.82
C LYS A 181 7.85 18.25 -7.49
N GLU A 182 8.77 18.01 -6.57
CA GLU A 182 9.90 18.93 -6.34
C GLU A 182 10.76 19.03 -7.59
N ARG A 183 10.97 17.88 -8.28
CA ARG A 183 11.66 17.84 -9.57
C ARG A 183 10.87 18.56 -10.67
N GLU A 184 9.55 18.37 -10.76
CA GLU A 184 8.72 19.14 -11.70
C GLU A 184 8.74 20.65 -11.40
N GLN A 185 8.76 21.07 -10.14
CA GLN A 185 8.85 22.47 -9.75
C GLN A 185 10.23 23.08 -10.05
N LEU A 186 11.30 22.30 -9.89
CA LEU A 186 12.66 22.71 -10.28
C LEU A 186 12.81 22.83 -11.80
N VAL A 187 12.21 21.92 -12.57
CA VAL A 187 12.17 22.01 -14.05
C VAL A 187 11.35 23.22 -14.51
N VAL A 188 10.21 23.50 -13.89
CA VAL A 188 9.38 24.68 -14.21
C VAL A 188 10.06 26.00 -13.79
N ARG A 189 10.86 26.01 -12.71
CA ARG A 189 11.65 27.19 -12.31
C ARG A 189 12.94 27.37 -13.11
N GLY A 190 13.58 26.27 -13.51
CA GLY A 190 14.77 26.27 -14.38
C GLY A 190 14.44 26.56 -15.86
N ALA A 191 13.19 26.39 -16.27
CA ALA A 191 12.68 26.75 -17.59
C ALA A 191 12.01 28.14 -17.61
N ALA A 192 12.51 29.10 -16.81
CA ALA A 192 12.15 30.51 -16.99
C ALA A 192 12.78 31.01 -18.31
N PRO A 193 11.99 31.45 -19.31
CA PRO A 193 12.53 31.95 -20.56
C PRO A 193 12.85 33.44 -20.42
N GLY A 194 14.11 33.82 -20.64
CA GLY A 194 14.45 35.18 -21.04
C GLY A 194 15.56 35.87 -20.26
N GLU A 195 16.79 35.41 -20.41
CA GLU A 195 17.94 36.32 -20.51
C GLU A 195 18.65 36.00 -21.83
N ARG A 196 18.04 36.44 -22.94
CA ARG A 196 18.80 36.65 -24.18
C ARG A 196 19.45 38.01 -24.03
N THR A 197 20.69 38.01 -23.54
CA THR A 197 21.60 39.13 -23.75
C THR A 197 21.70 39.39 -25.24
N ALA A 198 21.16 40.52 -25.67
CA ALA A 198 21.46 41.09 -26.97
C ALA A 198 22.95 41.43 -26.98
N VAL A 199 23.75 40.63 -27.67
CA VAL A 199 25.08 41.05 -28.09
C VAL A 199 24.85 41.89 -29.34
N ALA A 200 24.94 43.20 -29.17
CA ALA A 200 25.03 44.15 -30.27
C ALA A 200 26.32 43.88 -31.05
N GLY A 201 26.17 43.72 -32.36
CA GLY A 201 27.22 43.77 -33.37
C GLY A 201 26.69 44.56 -34.55
#